data_AF-A0A4Q9FBT4-F1
#
_entry.id   AF-A0A4Q9FBT4-F1
#
_cell.length_a   1.000
_cell.length_b   1.000
_cell.length_c   1.000
_cell.angle_alpha   90.00
_cell.angle_beta   90.00
_cell.angle_gamma   90.00
#
_symmetry.space_group_name_H-M   'P 1'
#
loop_
_entity.id
_entity.type
_entity.pdbx_description
1 polymer ?
#
loop_
_entity_poly.entity_id
_entity_poly.type
_entity_poly.pdbx_seq_one_letter_code
_entity_poly.pdbx_strand_id
1 'polypeptide(L)'
;MSDEKNLGDDLNDMLGDAKEGAKKAADKAGEMADEAKEKAKEFADEAKETASEFAESAKETFASKDNKKILAGILGILFGAFGIHKFVLGYQKEGIILLVVTIIGIVLSCVGIGVLVVWVTGLIGLIEGIIYLTKSDEDFYNTYQAGKKPWF
;
A
#
# COMPACT_ATOMS: atom_id res chain seq x y z
N MET A 1 65.37 47.47 -21.81
CA MET A 1 65.12 46.15 -22.42
C MET A 1 65.02 45.03 -21.36
N SER A 2 64.77 45.32 -20.08
CA SER A 2 64.79 44.29 -19.02
C SER A 2 63.45 44.06 -18.31
N ASP A 3 62.47 44.96 -18.48
CA ASP A 3 61.22 44.91 -17.71
C ASP A 3 60.14 43.99 -18.31
N GLU A 4 60.18 43.69 -19.61
CA GLU A 4 59.21 42.77 -20.27
C GLU A 4 59.44 41.29 -19.92
N LYS A 5 60.65 40.92 -19.45
CA LYS A 5 61.02 39.53 -19.19
C LYS A 5 60.56 39.00 -17.83
N ASN A 6 60.37 39.88 -16.85
CA ASN A 6 59.87 39.51 -15.51
C ASN A 6 58.35 39.29 -15.52
N LEU A 7 57.63 40.13 -16.26
CA LEU A 7 56.17 40.12 -16.29
C LEU A 7 55.59 38.86 -16.96
N GLY A 8 56.28 38.28 -17.94
CA GLY A 8 55.85 37.07 -18.63
C GLY A 8 56.03 35.79 -17.81
N ASP A 9 57.06 35.74 -16.97
CA ASP A 9 57.33 34.59 -16.09
C ASP A 9 56.34 34.56 -14.92
N ASP A 10 56.06 35.71 -14.28
CA ASP A 10 55.00 35.83 -13.25
C ASP A 10 53.60 35.45 -13.79
N LEU A 11 53.32 35.81 -15.04
CA LEU A 11 52.05 35.50 -15.68
C LEU A 11 51.88 33.99 -15.94
N ASN A 12 52.97 33.29 -16.27
CA ASN A 12 52.95 31.84 -16.48
C ASN A 12 52.80 31.08 -15.16
N ASP A 13 53.44 31.52 -14.08
CA ASP A 13 53.28 30.93 -12.75
C ASP A 13 51.85 31.10 -12.23
N MET A 14 51.25 32.30 -12.35
CA MET A 14 49.84 32.51 -11.99
C MET A 14 48.88 31.65 -12.83
N LEU A 15 49.17 31.45 -14.12
CA LEU A 15 48.36 30.60 -14.99
C LEU A 15 48.50 29.12 -14.61
N GLY A 16 49.69 28.70 -14.17
CA GLY A 16 49.97 27.37 -13.63
C GLY A 16 49.15 27.10 -12.37
N ASP A 17 49.22 28.00 -11.39
CA ASP A 17 48.45 27.90 -10.14
C ASP A 17 46.94 27.92 -10.37
N ALA A 18 46.46 28.76 -11.29
CA ALA A 18 45.05 28.80 -11.67
C ALA A 18 44.59 27.48 -12.29
N LYS A 19 45.43 26.86 -13.13
CA LYS A 19 45.13 25.58 -13.78
C LYS A 19 45.16 24.41 -12.80
N GLU A 20 46.08 24.43 -11.84
CA GLU A 20 46.16 23.43 -10.78
C GLU A 20 44.96 23.55 -9.82
N GLY A 21 44.59 24.76 -9.43
CA GLY A 21 43.39 25.05 -8.63
C GLY A 21 42.11 24.57 -9.32
N ALA A 22 41.98 24.82 -10.63
CA ALA A 22 40.86 24.36 -11.43
C ALA A 22 40.78 22.82 -11.50
N LYS A 23 41.93 22.15 -11.68
CA LYS A 23 42.00 20.68 -11.72
C LYS A 23 41.56 20.06 -10.39
N LYS A 24 42.07 20.60 -9.27
CA LYS A 24 41.75 20.11 -7.93
C LYS A 24 40.28 20.32 -7.54
N ALA A 25 39.68 21.42 -8.01
CA ALA A 25 38.25 21.68 -7.84
C ALA A 25 37.39 20.70 -8.67
N ALA A 26 37.81 20.40 -9.90
CA ALA A 26 37.13 19.43 -10.76
C ALA A 26 37.21 18.00 -10.19
N ASP A 27 38.37 17.59 -9.67
CA ASP A 27 38.56 16.27 -9.05
C ASP A 27 37.64 16.10 -7.82
N LYS A 28 37.56 17.11 -6.95
CA LYS A 28 36.63 17.10 -5.80
C LYS A 28 35.16 17.09 -6.21
N ALA A 29 34.81 17.81 -7.27
CA ALA A 29 33.44 17.81 -7.78
C ALA A 29 33.07 16.42 -8.35
N GLY A 30 34.04 15.72 -8.96
CA GLY A 30 33.90 14.33 -9.40
C GLY A 30 33.62 13.38 -8.24
N GLU A 31 34.45 13.40 -7.19
CA GLU A 31 34.24 12.57 -5.99
C GLU A 31 32.87 12.81 -5.35
N MET A 32 32.47 14.08 -5.18
CA MET A 32 31.16 14.40 -4.59
C MET A 32 29.98 13.91 -5.47
N ALA A 33 30.14 13.96 -6.78
CA ALA A 33 29.11 13.47 -7.70
C ALA A 33 29.00 11.95 -7.66
N ASP A 34 30.13 11.23 -7.57
CA ASP A 34 30.16 9.77 -7.47
C ASP A 34 29.56 9.30 -6.14
N GLU A 35 29.90 9.94 -5.01
CA GLU A 35 29.29 9.64 -3.71
C GLU A 35 27.77 9.89 -3.69
N ALA A 36 27.33 11.00 -4.28
CA ALA A 36 25.90 11.31 -4.37
C ALA A 36 25.14 10.28 -5.22
N LYS A 37 25.77 9.81 -6.30
CA LYS A 37 25.20 8.78 -7.19
C LYS A 37 25.13 7.42 -6.51
N GLU A 38 26.14 7.06 -5.73
CA GLU A 38 26.16 5.80 -4.99
C GLU A 38 25.06 5.77 -3.92
N LYS A 39 24.93 6.84 -3.12
CA LYS A 39 23.85 6.95 -2.11
C LYS A 39 22.46 6.96 -2.74
N ALA A 40 22.30 7.64 -3.88
CA ALA A 40 21.03 7.62 -4.61
C ALA A 40 20.68 6.21 -5.12
N LYS A 41 21.69 5.42 -5.50
CA LYS A 41 21.50 4.05 -5.96
C LYS A 41 21.15 3.11 -4.81
N GLU A 42 21.85 3.19 -3.67
CA GLU A 42 21.49 2.42 -2.47
C GLU A 42 20.06 2.71 -2.02
N PHE A 43 19.67 3.98 -1.96
CA PHE A 43 18.32 4.36 -1.58
C PHE A 43 17.26 3.84 -2.57
N ALA A 44 17.57 3.86 -3.87
CA ALA A 44 16.68 3.33 -4.89
C ALA A 44 16.55 1.80 -4.81
N ASP A 45 17.66 1.10 -4.53
CA ASP A 45 17.67 -0.36 -4.37
C ASP A 45 16.88 -0.78 -3.11
N GLU A 46 17.06 -0.08 -1.98
CA GLU A 46 16.30 -0.32 -0.73
C GLU A 46 14.79 -0.02 -0.89
N ALA A 47 14.45 1.07 -1.56
CA ALA A 47 13.05 1.40 -1.88
C ALA A 47 12.42 0.35 -2.80
N LYS A 48 13.19 -0.16 -3.76
CA LYS A 48 12.73 -1.21 -4.69
C LYS A 48 12.53 -2.55 -3.97
N GLU A 49 13.44 -2.91 -3.07
CA GLU A 49 13.33 -4.11 -2.24
C GLU A 49 12.07 -4.04 -1.38
N THR A 50 11.88 -2.95 -0.63
CA THR A 50 10.68 -2.72 0.21
C THR A 50 9.39 -2.80 -0.61
N ALA A 51 9.37 -2.17 -1.79
CA ALA A 51 8.20 -2.21 -2.67
C ALA A 51 7.92 -3.62 -3.20
N SER A 52 8.97 -4.40 -3.49
CA SER A 52 8.84 -5.78 -3.95
C SER A 52 8.31 -6.72 -2.85
N GLU A 53 8.80 -6.60 -1.62
CA GLU A 53 8.28 -7.36 -0.47
C GLU A 53 6.81 -7.03 -0.18
N PHE A 54 6.44 -5.74 -0.24
CA PHE A 54 5.05 -5.32 -0.08
C PHE A 54 4.17 -5.88 -1.19
N ALA A 55 4.62 -5.81 -2.45
CA ALA A 55 3.87 -6.33 -3.59
C ALA A 55 3.73 -7.86 -3.52
N GLU A 56 4.75 -8.58 -3.07
CA GLU A 56 4.71 -10.03 -2.88
C GLU A 56 3.74 -10.40 -1.75
N SER A 57 3.82 -9.73 -0.61
CA SER A 57 2.90 -9.91 0.52
C SER A 57 1.45 -9.61 0.13
N ALA A 58 1.23 -8.53 -0.62
CA ALA A 58 -0.09 -8.20 -1.15
C ALA A 58 -0.57 -9.25 -2.16
N LYS A 59 0.31 -9.75 -3.02
CA LYS A 59 -0.04 -10.80 -4.00
C LYS A 59 -0.36 -12.12 -3.31
N GLU A 60 0.38 -12.52 -2.28
CA GLU A 60 0.03 -13.70 -1.47
C GLU A 60 -1.34 -13.52 -0.79
N THR A 61 -1.56 -12.35 -0.18
CA THR A 61 -2.79 -12.03 0.55
C THR A 61 -4.03 -11.95 -0.36
N PHE A 62 -3.90 -11.33 -1.54
CA PHE A 62 -5.03 -11.00 -2.42
C PHE A 62 -5.14 -11.89 -3.67
N ALA A 63 -4.05 -12.48 -4.14
CA ALA A 63 -4.03 -13.32 -5.36
C ALA A 63 -3.93 -14.82 -5.06
N SER A 64 -3.73 -15.23 -3.80
CA SER A 64 -3.92 -16.64 -3.44
C SER A 64 -5.41 -16.98 -3.55
N LYS A 65 -5.75 -17.72 -4.60
CA LYS A 65 -7.10 -18.05 -5.07
C LYS A 65 -7.98 -18.71 -3.99
N ASP A 66 -7.36 -19.21 -2.92
CA ASP A 66 -8.01 -19.92 -1.82
C ASP A 66 -8.31 -19.06 -0.59
N ASN A 67 -7.73 -17.85 -0.44
CA ASN A 67 -7.92 -17.02 0.76
C ASN A 67 -8.81 -15.80 0.53
N LYS A 68 -10.09 -16.07 0.20
CA LYS A 68 -11.17 -15.07 0.22
C LYS A 68 -11.41 -14.46 1.62
N LYS A 69 -10.73 -14.97 2.66
CA LYS A 69 -10.83 -14.59 4.06
C LYS A 69 -10.61 -13.10 4.28
N ILE A 70 -9.47 -12.59 3.87
CA ILE A 70 -9.07 -11.20 4.11
C ILE A 70 -10.03 -10.26 3.37
N LEU A 71 -10.32 -10.57 2.11
CA LEU A 71 -11.27 -9.79 1.31
C LEU A 71 -12.68 -9.78 1.92
N ALA A 72 -13.21 -10.94 2.30
CA ALA A 72 -14.52 -11.04 2.93
C ALA A 72 -14.55 -10.36 4.31
N GLY A 73 -13.46 -10.45 5.08
CA GLY A 73 -13.33 -9.82 6.38
C GLY A 73 -13.34 -8.29 6.30
N ILE A 74 -12.49 -7.71 5.44
CA ILE A 74 -12.42 -6.25 5.24
C ILE A 74 -13.75 -5.72 4.68
N LEU A 75 -14.33 -6.39 3.68
CA LEU A 75 -15.63 -6.00 3.14
C LEU A 75 -16.77 -6.15 4.17
N GLY A 76 -16.66 -7.09 5.11
CA GLY A 76 -17.61 -7.25 6.20
C GLY A 76 -17.54 -6.07 7.17
N ILE A 77 -16.34 -5.58 7.48
CA ILE A 77 -16.16 -4.42 8.36
C ILE A 77 -16.65 -3.13 7.69
N LEU A 78 -16.25 -2.89 6.44
CA LEU A 78 -16.53 -1.61 5.76
C LEU A 78 -17.95 -1.55 5.15
N PHE A 79 -18.42 -2.67 4.62
CA PHE A 79 -19.66 -2.74 3.83
C PHE A 79 -20.59 -3.87 4.30
N GLY A 80 -20.42 -4.33 5.54
CA GLY A 80 -21.19 -5.46 6.09
C GLY A 80 -22.68 -5.22 6.15
N ALA A 81 -23.11 -3.98 6.41
CA ALA A 81 -24.53 -3.60 6.38
C ALA A 81 -25.19 -3.85 5.02
N PHE A 82 -24.42 -3.80 3.93
CA PHE A 82 -24.91 -4.07 2.58
C PHE A 82 -24.78 -5.55 2.17
N GLY A 83 -24.13 -6.37 3.00
CA GLY A 83 -23.93 -7.80 2.72
C GLY A 83 -22.89 -8.10 1.64
N ILE A 84 -22.05 -7.14 1.22
CA ILE A 84 -21.10 -7.31 0.11
C ILE A 84 -20.11 -8.47 0.36
N HIS A 85 -19.70 -8.67 1.61
CA HIS A 85 -18.82 -9.76 2.03
C HIS A 85 -19.39 -11.15 1.72
N LYS A 86 -20.72 -11.31 1.68
CA LYS A 86 -21.40 -12.57 1.31
C LYS A 86 -21.23 -12.91 -0.16
N PHE A 87 -21.25 -11.90 -1.03
CA PHE A 87 -21.13 -12.11 -2.48
C PHE A 87 -19.76 -12.69 -2.85
N VAL A 88 -18.70 -12.28 -2.14
CA VAL A 88 -17.33 -12.79 -2.33
C VAL A 88 -17.24 -14.30 -2.08
N LEU A 89 -17.97 -14.78 -1.07
CA LEU A 89 -18.02 -16.21 -0.69
C LEU A 89 -18.98 -17.03 -1.56
N GLY A 90 -19.73 -16.37 -2.46
CA GLY A 90 -20.72 -17.00 -3.33
C GLY A 90 -22.10 -17.15 -2.69
N TYR A 91 -22.35 -16.52 -1.55
CA TYR A 91 -23.64 -16.49 -0.85
C TYR A 91 -24.55 -15.40 -1.43
N GLN A 92 -24.88 -15.54 -2.71
CA GLN A 92 -25.66 -14.53 -3.44
C GLN A 92 -27.05 -14.31 -2.82
N LYS A 93 -27.69 -15.38 -2.34
CA LYS A 93 -29.03 -15.29 -1.75
C LYS A 93 -29.01 -14.50 -0.44
N GLU A 94 -28.05 -14.81 0.41
CA GLU A 94 -27.88 -14.21 1.73
C GLU A 94 -27.43 -12.76 1.62
N GLY A 95 -26.51 -12.47 0.69
CA GLY A 95 -26.11 -11.11 0.37
C GLY A 95 -27.29 -10.26 -0.11
N ILE A 96 -28.15 -10.80 -0.98
CA ILE A 96 -29.37 -10.11 -1.44
C ILE A 96 -30.36 -9.90 -0.28
N ILE A 97 -30.55 -10.91 0.59
CA ILE A 97 -31.43 -10.76 1.76
C ILE A 97 -30.93 -9.62 2.65
N LEU A 98 -29.64 -9.57 2.97
CA LEU A 98 -29.05 -8.51 3.80
C LEU A 98 -29.24 -7.14 3.12
N LEU A 99 -28.97 -7.05 1.82
CA LEU A 99 -29.16 -5.82 1.04
C LEU A 99 -30.61 -5.33 1.07
N VAL A 100 -31.57 -6.22 0.81
CA VAL A 100 -33.00 -5.87 0.79
C VAL A 100 -33.49 -5.47 2.18
N VAL A 101 -33.11 -6.20 3.23
CA VAL A 101 -33.45 -5.86 4.61
C VAL A 101 -32.88 -4.49 4.99
N THR A 102 -31.64 -4.21 4.62
CA THR A 102 -31.02 -2.90 4.85
C THR A 102 -31.73 -1.79 4.08
N ILE A 103 -32.10 -2.01 2.82
CA ILE A 103 -32.88 -1.01 2.04
C ILE A 103 -34.24 -0.75 2.68
N ILE A 104 -34.99 -1.79 3.06
CA ILE A 104 -36.27 -1.65 3.77
C ILE A 104 -36.06 -0.92 5.10
N GLY A 105 -35.02 -1.28 5.85
CA GLY A 105 -34.62 -0.61 7.08
C GLY A 105 -34.34 0.88 6.87
N ILE A 106 -33.63 1.25 5.82
CA ILE A 106 -33.36 2.64 5.45
C ILE A 106 -34.67 3.37 5.13
N VAL A 107 -35.56 2.78 4.31
CA VAL A 107 -36.86 3.39 3.97
C VAL A 107 -37.72 3.58 5.22
N LEU A 108 -37.80 2.58 6.10
CA LEU A 108 -38.53 2.66 7.36
C LEU A 108 -37.86 3.58 8.38
N SER A 109 -36.56 3.84 8.26
CA SER A 109 -35.83 4.76 9.14
C SER A 109 -36.28 6.21 8.93
N CYS A 110 -36.81 6.55 7.76
CA CYS A 110 -37.43 7.86 7.50
C CYS A 110 -38.65 8.13 8.41
N VAL A 111 -39.29 7.07 8.93
CA VAL A 111 -40.40 7.13 9.90
C VAL A 111 -39.91 6.80 11.32
N GLY A 112 -38.59 6.71 11.53
CA GLY A 112 -37.94 6.43 12.82
C GLY A 112 -37.87 4.95 13.20
N ILE A 113 -38.77 4.11 12.69
CA ILE A 113 -38.90 2.69 13.09
C ILE A 113 -37.75 1.83 12.52
N GLY A 114 -37.26 2.14 11.33
CA GLY A 114 -36.22 1.34 10.67
C GLY A 114 -34.78 1.54 11.18
N VAL A 115 -34.54 2.52 12.06
CA VAL A 115 -33.18 2.83 12.56
C VAL A 115 -32.56 1.63 13.27
N LEU A 116 -33.35 0.88 14.04
CA LEU A 116 -32.88 -0.32 14.72
C LEU A 116 -32.52 -1.44 13.73
N VAL A 117 -33.26 -1.57 12.64
CA VAL A 117 -33.00 -2.59 11.60
C VAL A 117 -31.66 -2.33 10.94
N VAL A 118 -31.38 -1.08 10.54
CA VAL A 118 -30.11 -0.69 9.92
C VAL A 118 -28.93 -0.91 10.86
N TRP A 119 -29.10 -0.54 12.14
CA TRP A 119 -28.09 -0.79 13.18
C TRP A 119 -27.77 -2.27 13.35
N VAL A 120 -28.80 -3.12 13.44
CA VAL A 120 -28.63 -4.57 13.59
C VAL A 120 -27.94 -5.17 12.36
N THR A 121 -28.34 -4.80 11.14
CA THR A 121 -27.69 -5.29 9.91
C THR A 121 -26.22 -4.88 9.82
N GLY A 122 -25.87 -3.66 10.27
CA GLY A 122 -24.49 -3.20 10.34
C GLY A 122 -23.66 -3.99 11.36
N LEU A 123 -24.23 -4.27 12.54
CA LEU A 123 -23.57 -5.09 13.56
C LEU A 123 -23.34 -6.53 13.08
N ILE A 124 -24.32 -7.14 12.41
CA ILE A 124 -24.16 -8.49 11.84
C ILE A 124 -22.96 -8.51 10.89
N GLY A 125 -22.91 -7.57 9.95
CA GLY A 125 -21.80 -7.47 8.99
C GLY A 125 -20.44 -7.22 9.65
N LEU A 126 -20.39 -6.35 10.65
CA LEU A 126 -19.17 -6.06 11.42
C LEU A 126 -18.66 -7.29 12.18
N ILE A 127 -19.56 -7.99 12.89
CA ILE A 127 -19.22 -9.20 13.65
C ILE A 127 -18.70 -10.27 12.70
N GLU A 128 -19.35 -10.48 11.56
CA GLU A 128 -18.89 -11.44 10.56
C GLU A 128 -17.53 -11.05 9.95
N GLY A 129 -17.31 -9.76 9.68
CA GLY A 129 -16.02 -9.25 9.23
C GLY A 129 -14.89 -9.57 10.21
N ILE A 130 -15.12 -9.37 11.51
CA ILE A 130 -14.17 -9.72 12.57
C ILE A 130 -13.98 -11.24 12.67
N ILE A 131 -15.05 -12.04 12.62
CA ILE A 131 -14.96 -13.51 12.66
C ILE A 131 -14.12 -14.04 11.51
N TYR A 132 -14.28 -13.48 10.31
CA TYR A 132 -13.52 -13.90 9.14
C TYR A 132 -12.04 -13.59 9.31
N LEU A 133 -11.69 -12.41 9.81
CA LEU A 133 -10.29 -12.02 10.04
C LEU A 133 -9.64 -12.76 11.21
N THR A 134 -10.40 -13.18 12.20
CA THR A 134 -9.88 -13.87 13.40
C THR A 134 -9.81 -15.39 13.27
N LYS A 135 -10.40 -15.98 12.22
CA LYS A 135 -10.27 -17.41 11.93
C LYS A 135 -8.95 -17.75 11.23
N SER A 136 -8.46 -18.96 11.49
CA SER A 136 -7.38 -19.56 10.70
C SER A 136 -7.85 -19.74 9.24
N ASP A 137 -6.92 -19.73 8.28
CA ASP A 137 -7.26 -19.88 6.86
C ASP A 137 -7.95 -21.21 6.57
N GLU A 138 -7.48 -22.30 7.19
CA GLU A 138 -8.06 -23.64 7.06
C GLU A 138 -9.48 -23.69 7.64
N ASP A 139 -9.69 -23.18 8.86
CA ASP A 139 -11.02 -23.14 9.47
C ASP A 139 -11.99 -22.28 8.67
N PHE A 140 -11.50 -21.16 8.12
CA PHE A 140 -12.29 -20.28 7.27
C PHE A 140 -12.73 -21.00 5.99
N TYR A 141 -11.78 -21.65 5.31
CA TYR A 141 -12.06 -22.40 4.09
C TYR A 141 -13.07 -23.52 4.35
N ASN A 142 -12.83 -24.35 5.37
CA ASN A 142 -13.69 -25.47 5.71
C ASN A 142 -15.10 -25.01 6.12
N THR A 143 -15.21 -23.90 6.86
CA THR A 143 -16.52 -23.41 7.34
C THR A 143 -17.30 -22.68 6.24
N TYR A 144 -16.66 -21.73 5.55
CA TYR A 144 -17.37 -20.76 4.69
C TYR A 144 -17.15 -20.95 3.19
N GLN A 145 -16.14 -21.69 2.77
CA GLN A 145 -15.94 -21.97 1.35
C GLN A 145 -16.45 -23.36 0.98
N ALA A 146 -15.97 -24.40 1.67
CA ALA A 146 -16.38 -25.79 1.48
C ALA A 146 -17.70 -26.09 2.17
N GLY A 147 -17.82 -25.78 3.47
CA GLY A 147 -19.00 -26.06 4.29
C GLY A 147 -20.20 -25.14 4.04
N LYS A 148 -20.01 -24.07 3.24
CA LYS A 148 -21.04 -23.13 2.84
C LYS A 148 -21.92 -22.60 3.99
N LYS A 149 -21.34 -22.34 5.18
CA LYS A 149 -22.05 -21.74 6.31
C LYS A 149 -22.45 -20.28 6.03
N PRO A 150 -23.76 -19.96 5.89
CA PRO A 150 -24.20 -18.65 5.40
C PRO A 150 -24.11 -17.51 6.43
N TRP A 151 -24.22 -17.80 7.73
CA TRP A 151 -24.21 -16.81 8.82
C TRP A 151 -23.34 -17.30 9.97
N PHE A 152 -22.65 -16.37 10.64
CA PHE A 152 -21.75 -16.57 11.80
C PHE A 152 -21.23 -18.00 11.94
#